data_AF-A0A512BGJ7-F1
#
_entry.id   AF-A0A512BGJ7-F1
#
_cell.length_a   1.000
_cell.length_b   1.000
_cell.length_c   1.000
_cell.angle_alpha   90.00
_cell.angle_beta   90.00
_cell.angle_gamma   90.00
#
_symmetry.space_group_name_H-M   'P 1'
#
loop_
_entity.id
_entity.type
_entity.pdbx_description
1 polymer ?
#
loop_
_entity_poly.entity_id
_entity_poly.type
_entity_poly.pdbx_seq_one_letter_code
_entity_poly.pdbx_strand_id
1 'polypeptide(L)'
;MKKLITPAIALIATGLLGCGASREIQADFVSAQVIKVDTVYRYPRPEKVLTWQCQNKVTFFSFVPMSSTYAVGTYHSVQLTK
;
A
#
# COMPACT_ATOMS: atom_id res chain seq x y z
N MET A 1 51.23 10.04 -29.72
CA MET A 1 50.16 10.72 -28.97
C MET A 1 48.88 9.87 -29.06
N LYS A 2 48.70 8.89 -28.17
CA LYS A 2 47.56 7.95 -28.17
C LYS A 2 47.22 7.53 -26.73
N LYS A 3 46.81 8.45 -25.85
CA LYS A 3 46.47 8.11 -24.44
C LYS A 3 45.34 8.96 -23.83
N LEU A 4 44.46 9.56 -24.64
CA LEU A 4 43.40 10.46 -24.13
C LEU A 4 41.97 9.99 -24.44
N ILE A 5 41.80 8.87 -25.16
CA ILE A 5 40.47 8.40 -25.60
C ILE A 5 39.82 7.48 -24.54
N THR A 6 40.62 6.84 -23.69
CA THR A 6 40.17 5.89 -22.67
C THR A 6 39.31 6.47 -21.53
N PRO A 7 39.57 7.67 -20.97
CA PRO A 7 38.75 8.18 -19.86
C PRO A 7 37.35 8.63 -20.31
N ALA A 8 37.18 8.99 -21.59
CA ALA A 8 35.89 9.45 -22.12
C ALA A 8 34.85 8.31 -22.23
N ILE A 9 35.30 7.09 -22.53
CA ILE A 9 34.43 5.92 -22.70
C ILE A 9 33.90 5.43 -21.34
N ALA A 10 34.70 5.54 -20.28
CA ALA A 10 34.29 5.16 -18.92
C ALA A 10 33.17 6.06 -18.34
N LEU A 11 33.15 7.34 -18.73
CA LEU A 11 32.13 8.29 -18.28
C LEU A 11 30.76 8.03 -18.93
N ILE A 12 30.74 7.55 -20.18
CA ILE A 12 29.50 7.24 -20.90
C ILE A 12 28.87 5.94 -20.39
N ALA A 13 29.71 4.96 -19.99
CA ALA A 13 29.24 3.68 -19.47
C ALA A 13 28.51 3.78 -18.12
N THR A 14 28.80 4.78 -17.30
CA THR A 14 28.17 4.96 -15.98
C THR A 14 26.78 5.59 -16.06
N GLY A 15 26.47 6.36 -17.11
CA GLY A 15 25.14 6.95 -17.32
C GLY A 15 24.04 5.96 -17.72
N LEU A 16 24.41 4.79 -18.28
CA LEU A 16 23.46 3.80 -18.81
C LEU A 16 23.00 2.75 -17.78
N LEU A 17 23.66 2.66 -16.61
CA LEU A 17 23.30 1.72 -15.54
C LEU A 17 22.24 2.28 -14.57
N GLY A 18 21.83 3.54 -14.75
CA GLY A 18 20.94 4.25 -13.85
C GLY A 18 19.47 4.26 -14.24
N CYS A 19 18.93 3.22 -14.90
CA CYS A 19 17.48 3.09 -15.09
C CYS A 19 16.88 2.22 -13.99
N GLY A 20 16.93 2.71 -12.75
CA GLY A 20 16.14 2.17 -11.66
C GLY A 20 14.71 2.67 -11.82
N ALA A 21 13.83 1.87 -12.44
CA ALA A 21 12.41 2.18 -12.42
C ALA A 21 11.93 2.12 -10.96
N SER A 22 11.88 3.27 -10.31
CA SER A 22 11.17 3.46 -9.05
C SER A 22 9.73 3.02 -9.28
N ARG A 23 9.39 1.82 -8.79
CA ARG A 23 8.00 1.39 -8.71
C ARG A 23 7.36 2.18 -7.59
N GLU A 24 6.89 3.38 -7.93
CA GLU A 24 6.07 4.17 -7.03
C GLU A 24 4.73 3.44 -6.88
N ILE A 25 4.50 2.87 -5.70
CA ILE A 25 3.24 2.20 -5.39
C ILE A 25 2.18 3.30 -5.32
N GLN A 26 1.36 3.41 -6.37
CA GLN A 26 0.16 4.25 -6.38
C GLN A 26 -0.92 3.60 -5.50
N ALA A 27 -0.74 3.71 -4.18
CA ALA A 27 -1.70 3.33 -3.17
C ALA A 27 -2.37 4.61 -2.65
N ASP A 28 -3.65 4.79 -2.95
CA ASP A 28 -4.44 5.87 -2.37
C ASP A 28 -4.77 5.50 -0.92
N PHE A 29 -4.12 6.17 0.04
CA PHE A 29 -4.42 6.02 1.46
C PHE A 29 -5.50 7.03 1.87
N VAL A 30 -6.55 6.55 2.53
CA VAL A 30 -7.64 7.38 3.02
C VAL A 30 -7.83 7.22 4.52
N SER A 31 -8.15 8.31 5.20
CA SER A 31 -8.57 8.25 6.60
C SER A 31 -10.03 7.80 6.66
N ALA A 32 -10.28 6.69 7.35
CA ALA A 32 -11.61 6.11 7.48
C ALA A 32 -11.91 5.70 8.93
N GLN A 33 -13.18 5.78 9.30
CA GLN A 33 -13.69 5.39 10.62
C GLN A 33 -14.31 4.00 10.55
N VAL A 34 -14.04 3.15 11.54
CA VAL A 34 -14.78 1.90 11.71
C VAL A 34 -16.20 2.22 12.17
N ILE A 35 -17.21 1.91 11.36
CA ILE A 35 -18.62 2.10 11.71
C ILE A 35 -19.32 0.81 12.15
N LYS A 36 -18.74 -0.35 11.81
CA LYS A 36 -19.30 -1.66 12.14
C LYS A 36 -18.18 -2.71 12.23
N VAL A 37 -18.34 -3.62 13.20
CA VAL A 37 -17.49 -4.81 13.35
C VAL A 37 -18.40 -6.02 13.40
N ASP A 38 -18.34 -6.86 12.37
CA ASP A 38 -19.08 -8.13 12.30
C ASP A 38 -18.12 -9.32 12.38
N THR A 39 -18.66 -10.51 12.57
CA THR A 39 -17.93 -11.77 12.43
C THR A 39 -18.53 -12.56 11.28
N VAL A 40 -17.69 -13.04 10.37
CA VAL A 40 -18.08 -13.95 9.28
C VAL A 40 -17.37 -15.28 9.45
N TYR A 41 -18.10 -16.37 9.20
CA TYR A 41 -17.50 -17.70 9.14
C TYR A 41 -17.03 -17.97 7.71
N ARG A 42 -15.73 -17.85 7.47
CA ARG A 42 -15.07 -18.32 6.25
C ARG A 42 -14.34 -19.62 6.55
N TYR A 43 -14.37 -20.59 5.65
CA TYR A 43 -13.53 -21.77 5.82
C TYR A 43 -12.06 -21.38 5.63
N PRO A 44 -11.12 -21.79 6.50
CA PRO A 44 -11.26 -22.73 7.61
C PRO A 44 -11.52 -22.09 9.00
N ARG A 45 -11.52 -20.76 9.13
CA ARG A 45 -11.65 -20.06 10.41
C ARG A 45 -12.48 -18.78 10.30
N PRO A 46 -13.23 -18.42 11.35
CA PRO A 46 -13.94 -17.14 11.37
C PRO A 46 -12.98 -15.95 11.23
N GLU A 47 -13.45 -14.89 10.60
CA GLU A 47 -12.76 -13.62 10.41
C GLU A 47 -13.67 -12.48 10.88
N LYS A 48 -13.07 -11.35 11.30
CA LYS A 48 -13.82 -10.12 11.57
C LYS A 48 -13.94 -9.32 10.28
N VAL A 49 -15.12 -8.79 10.02
CA VAL A 49 -15.34 -7.83 8.94
C VAL A 49 -15.46 -6.45 9.55
N LEU A 50 -14.55 -5.57 9.18
CA LEU A 50 -14.59 -4.16 9.54
C LEU A 50 -15.26 -3.40 8.42
N THR A 51 -16.32 -2.67 8.73
CA THR A 51 -16.91 -1.70 7.79
C THR A 51 -16.37 -0.32 8.11
N TRP A 52 -15.75 0.29 7.11
CA TRP A 52 -15.10 1.58 7.19
C TRP A 52 -15.92 2.63 6.46
N GLN A 53 -15.94 3.85 6.97
CA GLN A 53 -16.55 5.00 6.33
C GLN A 53 -15.57 6.16 6.25
N CYS A 54 -15.38 6.67 5.04
CA CYS A 54 -14.61 7.89 4.78
C CYS A 54 -15.46 9.15 5.05
N GLN A 55 -14.80 10.31 5.15
CA GLN A 55 -15.47 11.61 5.28
C GLN A 55 -16.46 11.91 4.14
N ASN A 56 -16.16 11.45 2.93
CA ASN A 56 -17.04 11.56 1.76
C ASN A 56 -18.17 10.52 1.73
N LYS A 57 -18.43 9.83 2.86
CA LYS A 57 -19.44 8.76 3.03
C LYS A 57 -19.21 7.51 2.17
N VAL A 58 -18.07 7.39 1.50
CA VAL A 58 -17.69 6.14 0.83
C VAL A 58 -17.47 5.08 1.89
N THR A 59 -18.09 3.92 1.70
CA THR A 59 -18.06 2.80 2.64
C THR A 59 -17.37 1.60 1.98
N PHE A 60 -16.48 0.94 2.71
CA PHE A 60 -15.79 -0.27 2.24
C PHE A 60 -15.58 -1.24 3.40
N PHE A 61 -15.18 -2.47 3.11
CA PHE A 61 -14.96 -3.49 4.12
C PHE A 61 -13.55 -4.08 4.03
N SER A 62 -13.01 -4.49 5.17
CA SER A 62 -11.79 -5.29 5.25
C SER A 62 -12.00 -6.50 6.16
N PHE A 63 -11.25 -7.57 5.88
CA PHE A 63 -11.22 -8.76 6.71
C PHE A 63 -9.98 -8.71 7.59
N VAL A 64 -10.14 -8.97 8.88
CA VAL A 64 -9.04 -9.04 9.83
C VAL A 64 -9.14 -10.30 10.70
N PRO A 65 -8.01 -10.82 11.19
CA PRO A 65 -8.01 -11.97 12.08
C PRO A 65 -8.84 -11.74 13.35
N MET A 66 -9.41 -12.82 13.91
CA MET A 66 -10.18 -12.75 15.16
C MET A 66 -9.39 -12.23 16.36
N SER A 67 -8.06 -12.41 16.35
CA SER A 67 -7.15 -11.91 17.40
C SER A 67 -7.00 -10.39 17.41
N SER A 68 -7.34 -9.70 16.31
CA SER A 68 -7.20 -8.25 16.22
C SER A 68 -8.37 -7.54 16.92
N THR A 69 -8.07 -6.48 17.68
CA THR A 69 -9.09 -5.69 18.39
C THR A 69 -9.29 -4.36 17.69
N TYR A 70 -10.54 -4.09 17.28
CA TYR A 70 -10.96 -2.82 16.68
C TYR A 70 -12.25 -2.37 17.35
N ALA A 71 -12.30 -1.11 17.77
CA ALA A 71 -13.50 -0.51 18.31
C ALA A 71 -14.25 0.25 17.21
N VAL A 72 -15.59 0.26 17.30
CA VAL A 72 -16.39 1.18 16.49
C VAL A 72 -16.02 2.60 16.89
N GLY A 73 -15.82 3.46 15.90
CA GLY A 73 -15.39 4.84 16.05
C GLY A 73 -13.89 5.06 15.86
N THR A 74 -13.06 4.00 15.83
CA THR A 74 -11.61 4.13 15.58
C THR A 74 -11.34 4.62 14.17
N TYR A 75 -10.42 5.58 14.03
CA TYR A 75 -9.93 6.07 12.74
C TYR A 75 -8.60 5.41 12.39
N HIS A 76 -8.45 4.96 11.14
CA HIS A 76 -7.18 4.50 10.59
C HIS A 76 -6.96 5.02 9.18
N SER A 77 -5.69 5.09 8.78
CA SER A 77 -5.31 5.20 7.38
C SER A 77 -5.47 3.82 6.73
N VAL A 78 -6.37 3.72 5.75
CA VAL A 78 -6.64 2.48 5.02
C VAL A 78 -6.24 2.66 3.57
N GLN A 79 -5.57 1.65 3.03
CA GLN A 79 -5.20 1.61 1.63
C GLN A 79 -6.41 1.20 0.79
N LEU A 80 -6.85 2.07 -0.13
CA LEU A 80 -7.81 1.71 -1.15
C LEU A 80 -7.10 0.93 -2.25
N THR A 81 -7.47 -0.32 -2.41
CA THR A 81 -7.12 -1.08 -3.62
C THR A 81 -8.26 -0.88 -4.62
N LYS A 82 -7.96 -0.29 -5.78
CA LYS A 82 -8.92 -0.11 -6.88
C LYS A 82 -9.17 -1.42 -7.60
#